data_AF-L9W805-F1
#
_entry.id   AF-L9W805-F1
#
_cell.length_a   1.000
_cell.length_b   1.000
_cell.length_c   1.000
_cell.angle_alpha   90.00
_cell.angle_beta   90.00
_cell.angle_gamma   90.00
#
_symmetry.space_group_name_H-M   'P 1'
#
loop_
_entity.id
_entity.type
_entity.pdbx_description
1 polymer ?
#
loop_
_entity_poly.entity_id
_entity_poly.type
_entity_poly.pdbx_seq_one_letter_code
_entity_poly.pdbx_strand_id
1 'polypeptide(L)'
;MLRADADQQGVDLNAGNWHFLRPNRYEDAKASITEQFGLPLEKQDVDEYDNLEYMFPHYNYIFLVNEQGLIKRVYPDGATVDPSQVVDDFETVVTA
;
A
#
# COMPACT_ATOMS: atom_id res chain seq x y z
N MET A 1 -12.35 -10.30 5.29
CA MET A 1 -11.98 -9.79 3.97
C MET A 1 -11.58 -8.31 3.94
N LEU A 2 -11.46 -7.62 5.09
CA LEU A 2 -10.63 -6.41 5.28
C LEU A 2 -10.39 -6.28 6.79
N ARG A 3 -11.44 -6.47 7.59
CA ARG A 3 -11.33 -6.64 9.05
C ARG A 3 -10.51 -7.88 9.43
N ALA A 4 -10.85 -9.05 8.87
CA ALA A 4 -10.06 -10.25 9.08
C ALA A 4 -8.57 -10.09 8.68
N ASP A 5 -8.31 -9.28 7.65
CA ASP A 5 -6.94 -9.03 7.19
C ASP A 5 -6.24 -8.08 8.15
N ALA A 6 -6.94 -7.06 8.67
CA ALA A 6 -6.45 -6.21 9.75
C ALA A 6 -6.07 -7.02 11.00
N ASP A 7 -6.94 -7.94 11.41
CA ASP A 7 -6.71 -8.82 12.56
C ASP A 7 -5.48 -9.71 12.33
N GLN A 8 -5.35 -10.27 11.12
CA GLN A 8 -4.18 -11.09 10.74
C GLN A 8 -2.88 -10.28 10.73
N GLN A 9 -2.93 -9.01 10.32
CA GLN A 9 -1.78 -8.12 10.24
C GLN A 9 -1.51 -7.34 11.54
N GLY A 10 -2.29 -7.58 12.61
CA GLY A 10 -2.11 -6.90 13.91
C GLY A 10 -2.47 -5.41 13.89
N VAL A 11 -3.32 -4.98 12.95
CA VAL A 11 -3.74 -3.57 12.81
C VAL A 11 -4.83 -3.23 13.82
N ASP A 12 -4.61 -2.19 14.63
CA ASP A 12 -5.66 -1.62 15.48
C ASP A 12 -6.57 -0.66 14.69
N LEU A 13 -7.71 -1.17 14.23
CA LEU A 13 -8.71 -0.37 13.52
C LEU A 13 -9.38 0.69 14.39
N ASN A 14 -9.25 0.65 15.72
CA ASN A 14 -9.82 1.64 16.64
C ASN A 14 -8.91 2.85 16.87
N ALA A 15 -7.64 2.77 16.48
CA ALA A 15 -6.68 3.87 16.59
C ALA A 15 -7.04 5.07 15.68
N GLY A 16 -7.92 4.87 14.69
CA GLY A 16 -8.44 5.93 13.83
C GLY A 16 -7.44 6.47 12.79
N ASN A 17 -6.25 5.90 12.72
CA ASN A 17 -5.17 6.30 11.80
C ASN A 17 -4.85 5.23 10.72
N TRP A 18 -5.62 4.14 10.64
CA TRP A 18 -5.47 3.11 9.62
C TRP A 18 -6.73 2.96 8.76
N HIS A 19 -6.58 3.02 7.44
CA HIS A 19 -7.68 2.91 6.50
C HIS A 19 -7.34 1.97 5.34
N PHE A 20 -8.19 0.99 5.08
CA PHE A 20 -8.16 0.24 3.82
C PHE A 20 -8.93 1.02 2.77
N LEU A 21 -8.27 1.36 1.66
CA LEU A 21 -8.87 2.07 0.55
C LEU A 21 -9.37 1.07 -0.49
N ARG A 22 -10.66 1.15 -0.81
CA ARG A 22 -11.29 0.35 -1.87
C ARG A 22 -12.26 1.24 -2.65
N PRO A 23 -11.85 1.77 -3.80
CA PRO A 23 -12.76 2.49 -4.68
C PRO A 23 -13.96 1.62 -5.08
N ASN A 24 -15.12 2.25 -5.26
CA ASN A 24 -16.37 1.54 -5.58
C ASN A 24 -16.38 0.96 -7.00
N ARG A 25 -15.60 1.55 -7.91
CA ARG A 25 -15.52 1.14 -9.31
C ARG A 25 -14.11 0.69 -9.63
N TYR A 26 -14.03 -0.37 -10.43
CA TYR A 26 -12.76 -0.91 -10.93
C TYR A 26 -11.94 0.16 -11.67
N GLU A 27 -12.59 0.95 -12.54
CA GLU A 27 -11.89 1.99 -13.32
C GLU A 27 -11.28 3.07 -12.43
N ASP A 28 -11.94 3.43 -11.32
CA ASP A 28 -11.40 4.42 -10.38
C ASP A 28 -10.14 3.88 -9.70
N ALA A 29 -10.17 2.61 -9.27
CA ALA A 29 -9.00 1.95 -8.69
C ALA A 29 -7.86 1.82 -9.71
N LYS A 30 -8.18 1.42 -10.94
CA LYS A 30 -7.20 1.32 -12.04
C LYS A 30 -6.56 2.66 -12.32
N ALA A 31 -7.35 3.72 -12.52
CA ALA A 31 -6.83 5.06 -12.80
C ALA A 31 -5.93 5.58 -11.66
N SER A 32 -6.31 5.38 -10.40
CA SER A 32 -5.44 5.73 -9.27
C SER A 32 -4.09 5.02 -9.35
N ILE A 33 -4.08 3.70 -9.49
CA ILE A 33 -2.84 2.91 -9.51
C ILE A 33 -1.97 3.22 -10.74
N THR A 34 -2.56 3.28 -11.95
CA THR A 34 -1.80 3.41 -13.19
C THR A 34 -1.47 4.86 -13.55
N GLU A 35 -2.36 5.82 -13.30
CA GLU A 35 -2.18 7.22 -13.73
C GLU A 35 -1.59 8.10 -12.62
N GLN A 36 -2.02 7.93 -11.37
CA GLN A 36 -1.53 8.76 -10.27
C GLN A 36 -0.24 8.20 -9.66
N PHE A 37 -0.20 6.89 -9.40
CA PHE A 37 0.99 6.24 -8.84
C PHE A 37 1.94 5.68 -9.90
N GLY A 38 1.52 5.60 -11.17
CA GLY A 38 2.37 5.11 -12.26
C GLY A 38 2.72 3.63 -12.17
N LEU A 39 1.97 2.84 -11.41
CA LEU A 39 2.24 1.42 -11.21
C LEU A 39 1.57 0.59 -12.31
N PRO A 40 2.25 -0.43 -12.84
CA PRO A 40 1.64 -1.32 -13.82
C PRO A 40 0.53 -2.14 -13.14
N LEU A 41 -0.58 -2.29 -13.85
CA LEU A 41 -1.68 -3.16 -13.45
C LEU A 41 -1.90 -4.19 -14.56
N GLU A 42 -1.23 -5.32 -14.44
CA GLU A 42 -1.29 -6.42 -15.40
C GLU A 42 -1.80 -7.68 -14.72
N LYS A 43 -2.85 -8.27 -15.30
CA LYS A 43 -3.35 -9.58 -14.89
C LYS A 43 -2.37 -10.63 -15.40
N GLN A 44 -1.80 -11.42 -14.51
CA GLN A 44 -0.88 -12.50 -14.84
C GLN A 44 -1.53 -13.84 -14.48
N ASP A 45 -1.39 -14.82 -15.37
CA ASP A 45 -1.78 -16.20 -15.07
C ASP A 45 -0.83 -16.79 -14.03
N VAL A 46 -1.35 -17.70 -13.21
CA VAL A 46 -0.63 -18.21 -12.04
C VAL A 46 -0.67 -19.72 -12.03
N ASP A 47 0.45 -20.34 -12.37
CA ASP A 47 0.58 -21.79 -12.35
C ASP A 47 1.07 -22.32 -10.99
N GLU A 48 1.62 -21.45 -10.14
CA GLU A 48 2.29 -21.83 -8.87
C GLU A 48 1.34 -21.96 -7.68
N TYR A 49 0.13 -21.38 -7.76
CA TYR A 49 -0.84 -21.37 -6.67
C TYR A 49 -2.13 -22.08 -7.11
N ASP A 50 -2.33 -23.31 -6.62
CA ASP A 50 -3.47 -24.19 -6.98
C ASP A 50 -4.87 -23.56 -6.82
N ASN A 51 -4.98 -22.47 -6.05
CA ASN A 51 -6.23 -21.80 -5.71
C ASN A 51 -6.41 -20.44 -6.39
N LEU A 52 -5.53 -20.03 -7.30
CA LEU A 52 -5.61 -18.76 -8.00
C LEU A 52 -5.49 -18.96 -9.51
N GLU A 53 -6.52 -18.56 -10.25
CA GLU A 53 -6.47 -18.54 -11.73
C GLU A 53 -5.52 -17.43 -12.24
N TYR A 54 -5.42 -16.33 -11.49
CA TYR A 54 -4.59 -15.19 -11.84
C TYR A 54 -4.17 -14.38 -10.62
N MET A 55 -3.16 -13.55 -10.79
CA MET A 55 -2.78 -12.51 -9.83
C MET A 55 -2.51 -11.18 -10.52
N PHE A 56 -2.45 -10.13 -9.71
CA PHE A 56 -1.80 -8.88 -10.08
C PHE A 56 -0.50 -8.80 -9.28
N PRO A 57 0.62 -8.34 -9.88
CA PRO A 57 1.83 -8.04 -9.13
C PRO A 57 1.53 -7.07 -7.98
N HIS A 58 1.94 -7.43 -6.76
CA HIS A 58 1.79 -6.59 -5.58
C HIS A 58 3.08 -5.79 -5.38
N TYR A 59 3.00 -4.48 -5.55
CA TYR A 59 4.11 -3.58 -5.29
C TYR A 59 3.95 -2.98 -3.89
N ASN A 60 4.80 -3.41 -2.95
CA ASN A 60 4.73 -3.03 -1.55
C ASN A 60 5.33 -1.62 -1.32
N TYR A 61 4.81 -0.61 -1.99
CA TYR A 61 5.27 0.76 -1.80
C TYR A 61 4.83 1.32 -0.45
N ILE A 62 5.74 1.99 0.25
CA ILE A 62 5.43 2.87 1.38
C ILE A 62 5.79 4.30 0.97
N PHE A 63 4.83 5.22 1.05
CA PHE A 63 5.02 6.64 0.78
C PHE A 63 4.93 7.43 2.08
N LEU A 64 5.93 8.25 2.38
CA LEU A 64 5.86 9.23 3.46
C LEU A 64 5.51 10.60 2.87
N VAL A 65 4.37 11.13 3.27
CA VAL A 65 3.75 12.34 2.70
C VAL A 65 3.58 13.38 3.81
N ASN A 66 3.99 14.61 3.57
CA ASN A 66 3.85 15.69 4.56
C ASN A 66 2.44 16.33 4.54
N GLU A 67 2.18 17.27 5.44
CA GLU A 67 0.88 17.98 5.54
C GLU A 67 0.45 18.72 4.26
N GLN A 68 1.41 19.07 3.40
CA GLN A 68 1.15 19.73 2.11
C GLN A 68 0.76 18.72 1.00
N GLY A 69 0.71 17.43 1.31
CA GLY A 69 0.46 16.36 0.34
C GLY A 69 1.66 16.02 -0.54
N LEU A 70 2.86 16.48 -0.18
CA LEU A 70 4.07 16.22 -0.95
C LEU A 70 4.76 14.94 -0.45
N ILE A 71 5.07 14.04 -1.38
CA ILE A 71 5.89 12.86 -1.11
C ILE A 71 7.30 13.32 -0.74
N LYS A 72 7.77 12.96 0.45
CA LYS A 72 9.12 13.25 0.94
C LYS A 72 10.04 12.03 0.89
N ARG A 73 9.48 10.82 0.95
CA ARG A 73 10.22 9.57 0.86
C ARG A 73 9.35 8.44 0.29
N VAL A 74 10.00 7.50 -0.39
CA VAL A 74 9.37 6.30 -0.97
C VAL A 74 10.23 5.08 -0.68
N TYR A 75 9.61 3.99 -0.23
CA TYR A 75 10.22 2.67 -0.14
C TYR A 75 9.54 1.74 -1.15
N PRO A 76 10.19 1.38 -2.27
CA PRO A 76 9.59 0.55 -3.32
C PRO A 76 9.47 -0.93 -2.94
N ASP A 77 10.23 -1.37 -1.94
CA ASP A 77 10.19 -2.72 -1.38
C ASP A 77 9.90 -2.66 0.12
N GLY A 78 8.76 -2.08 0.47
CA GLY A 78 8.34 -1.86 1.85
C GLY A 78 8.11 -3.14 2.65
N ALA A 79 8.09 -4.31 2.02
CA ALA A 79 8.06 -5.59 2.74
C ALA A 79 9.41 -5.94 3.39
N THR A 80 10.51 -5.34 2.93
CA THR A 80 11.87 -5.64 3.41
C THR A 80 12.50 -4.52 4.23
N VAL A 81 11.87 -3.34 4.29
CA VAL A 81 12.38 -2.21 5.08
C VAL A 81 12.22 -2.48 6.58
N ASP A 82 13.22 -2.06 7.37
CA ASP A 82 13.13 -2.09 8.83
C ASP A 82 12.06 -1.09 9.30
N PRO A 83 11.04 -1.51 10.08
CA PRO A 83 10.01 -0.61 10.58
C PRO A 83 10.58 0.58 11.39
N SER A 84 11.68 0.40 12.12
CA SER A 84 12.31 1.48 12.89
C SER A 84 12.83 2.59 11.99
N GLN A 85 13.40 2.24 10.84
CA GLN A 85 13.83 3.21 9.84
C GLN A 85 12.65 4.01 9.29
N VAL A 86 11.51 3.37 9.03
CA VAL A 86 10.30 4.06 8.54
C VAL A 86 9.78 5.05 9.57
N VAL A 87 9.82 4.70 10.86
CA VAL A 87 9.42 5.59 11.96
C VAL A 87 10.34 6.81 12.06
N ASP A 88 11.66 6.62 12.09
CA ASP A 88 12.64 7.73 12.17
C ASP A 88 12.49 8.70 10.98
N ASP A 89 12.29 8.15 9.78
CA ASP A 89 12.09 8.93 8.58
C ASP A 89 10.74 9.66 8.59
N PHE A 90 9.69 9.05 9.15
CA PHE A 90 8.39 9.69 9.34
C PHE A 90 8.47 10.88 10.30
N GLU A 91 9.18 10.74 11.42
CA GLU A 91 9.42 11.84 12.38
C GLU A 91 10.13 13.03 11.71
N THR A 92 11.08 12.76 10.81
CA THR A 92 11.73 13.80 10.00
C THR A 92 10.75 14.47 9.03
N VAL A 93 9.85 13.70 8.41
CA VAL A 93 8.89 14.22 7.42
C VAL A 93 7.82 15.11 8.05
N VAL A 94 7.35 14.78 9.26
CA VAL A 94 6.31 15.55 9.95
C VAL A 94 6.84 16.79 10.67
N THR A 95 8.16 16.92 10.80
CA THR A 95 8.81 18.08 11.45
C THR A 95 9.42 19.09 10.47
N ALA A 96 9.34 18.81 9.15
CA ALA A 96 9.97 19.58 8.07
C ALA A 96 9.12 20.71 7.49
#